data_AF-A0A6P0NI40-F1
#
_entry.id   AF-A0A6P0NI40-F1
#
_cell.length_a   1.000
_cell.length_b   1.000
_cell.length_c   1.000
_cell.angle_alpha   90.00
_cell.angle_beta   90.00
_cell.angle_gamma   90.00
#
_symmetry.space_group_name_H-M   'P 1'
#
loop_
_entity.id
_entity.type
_entity.pdbx_description
1 polymer ?
#
loop_
_entity_poly.entity_id
_entity_poly.type
_entity_poly.pdbx_seq_one_letter_code
_entity_poly.pdbx_strand_id
1 'polypeptide(L)'
;PPELPDADAILNPKQLPEESPYRSLAGVGIAYILAICLAQELGQLKGLTQQLLELFTLGTIADLAPLTGINRRWLKRGLGLLPQSQLAGVQALIEITGVKDDQKSLKPEDIGFRLGPRINAIGRLSDPQIVIELLTTTAPEVALERAMQCEEVNQRRQQLCADIEQDAIAFIEDTGLDWEQKRVLVIVQPNWHHGVIGIVASRLVERYGVPVFIGTYEDNDQQHIRGSARGITEFNIFEALEFCKDLLGKYGGHKAAGGFSLPADNLSAFEESLSRFAHQSLKPEHLKPLLAIDASLEFSEITSNFYQQLDLLHPCGISNRDPVFWSANVQILEQRVVGKGHIKLTLNQDNQPVTIQAIAWRWGEYFPLPKRVDIAYKLREHHWEGNTTIELELVGVRLPVVTSKVTSTSTTKKAEFYYNQRRYTCSFWESLNELRIRNPEGKVLAIQKGQRIGLLGTKREDAKEVNVTKPPYYPLIKAATRALGLS
;
A
#
# COMPACT_ATOMS: atom_id res chain seq x y z
N PRO A 1 -26.02 15.39 1.84
CA PRO A 1 -27.22 14.79 2.46
C PRO A 1 -28.37 14.88 1.44
N PRO A 2 -29.37 13.98 1.49
CA PRO A 2 -30.54 14.04 0.61
C PRO A 2 -31.31 15.35 0.77
N GLU A 3 -31.39 15.83 2.00
CA GLU A 3 -31.95 17.13 2.37
C GLU A 3 -30.81 18.12 2.62
N LEU A 4 -30.92 19.31 2.02
CA LEU A 4 -29.95 20.40 2.20
C LEU A 4 -30.36 21.26 3.41
N PRO A 5 -29.41 21.84 4.15
CA PRO A 5 -29.72 22.74 5.24
C PRO A 5 -30.47 23.99 4.74
N ASP A 6 -31.33 24.55 5.59
CA ASP A 6 -31.97 25.84 5.35
C ASP A 6 -30.90 26.96 5.39
N ALA A 7 -30.64 27.59 4.25
CA ALA A 7 -29.58 28.57 4.08
C ALA A 7 -29.88 29.52 2.91
N ASP A 8 -29.43 30.78 3.01
CA ASP A 8 -29.56 31.78 1.93
C ASP A 8 -28.83 31.35 0.65
N ALA A 9 -27.69 30.64 0.79
CA ALA A 9 -26.93 30.08 -0.31
C ALA A 9 -26.08 28.87 0.13
N ILE A 10 -25.90 27.89 -0.76
CA ILE A 10 -25.06 26.72 -0.54
C ILE A 10 -24.03 26.61 -1.66
N LEU A 11 -22.76 26.78 -1.33
CA LEU A 11 -21.65 26.54 -2.25
C LEU A 11 -21.09 25.13 -2.01
N ASN A 12 -21.56 24.16 -2.79
CA ASN A 12 -21.12 22.77 -2.69
C ASN A 12 -20.67 22.22 -4.05
N PRO A 13 -19.37 21.96 -4.26
CA PRO A 13 -18.86 21.47 -5.54
C PRO A 13 -19.42 20.10 -5.93
N LYS A 14 -19.96 19.32 -4.98
CA LYS A 14 -20.62 18.03 -5.26
C LYS A 14 -21.94 18.18 -6.04
N GLN A 15 -22.52 19.38 -6.10
CA GLN A 15 -23.71 19.67 -6.92
C GLN A 15 -23.37 19.97 -8.40
N LEU A 16 -22.09 20.10 -8.73
CA LEU A 16 -21.65 20.30 -10.11
C LEU A 16 -21.72 18.99 -10.91
N PRO A 17 -21.83 19.08 -12.26
CA PRO A 17 -21.74 17.92 -13.15
C PRO A 17 -20.48 17.09 -12.88
N GLU A 18 -20.54 15.79 -13.15
CA GLU A 18 -19.45 14.85 -12.80
C GLU A 18 -18.10 15.23 -13.40
N GLU A 19 -18.12 15.73 -14.63
CA GLU A 19 -16.95 16.15 -15.41
C GLU A 19 -16.44 17.55 -15.04
N SER A 20 -17.09 18.24 -14.11
CA SER A 20 -16.67 19.59 -13.74
C SER A 20 -15.28 19.58 -13.12
N PRO A 21 -14.33 20.42 -13.60
CA PRO A 21 -12.98 20.48 -13.04
C PRO A 21 -12.95 21.05 -11.62
N TYR A 22 -14.07 21.58 -11.13
CA TYR A 22 -14.24 22.15 -9.79
C TYR A 22 -14.93 21.18 -8.81
N ARG A 23 -15.41 20.00 -9.27
CA ARG A 23 -16.17 19.07 -8.42
C ARG A 23 -15.35 18.51 -7.25
N SER A 24 -14.03 18.46 -7.40
CA SER A 24 -13.08 17.94 -6.42
C SER A 24 -12.55 18.99 -5.42
N LEU A 25 -13.06 20.22 -5.45
CA LEU A 25 -12.64 21.24 -4.49
C LEU A 25 -12.97 20.82 -3.05
N ALA A 26 -11.97 20.93 -2.18
CA ALA A 26 -12.17 20.88 -0.73
C ALA A 26 -12.75 22.21 -0.21
N GLY A 27 -13.10 22.26 1.08
CA GLY A 27 -13.64 23.48 1.71
C GLY A 27 -12.73 24.70 1.53
N VAL A 28 -11.41 24.52 1.61
CA VAL A 28 -10.42 25.58 1.36
C VAL A 28 -10.48 26.13 -0.08
N GLY A 29 -10.82 25.28 -1.05
CA GLY A 29 -10.99 25.68 -2.44
C GLY A 29 -12.22 26.55 -2.66
N ILE A 30 -13.31 26.24 -1.97
CA ILE A 30 -14.52 27.05 -1.97
C ILE A 30 -14.26 28.40 -1.28
N ALA A 31 -13.57 28.39 -0.13
CA ALA A 31 -13.16 29.61 0.56
C ALA A 31 -12.25 30.49 -0.30
N TYR A 32 -11.28 29.89 -1.01
CA TYR A 32 -10.39 30.59 -1.94
C TYR A 32 -11.17 31.30 -3.05
N ILE A 33 -12.08 30.58 -3.73
CA ILE A 33 -12.90 31.16 -4.79
C ILE A 33 -13.77 32.30 -4.26
N LEU A 34 -14.47 32.07 -3.14
CA LEU A 34 -15.33 33.07 -2.54
C LEU A 34 -14.56 34.34 -2.18
N ALA A 35 -13.38 34.21 -1.55
CA ALA A 35 -12.53 35.33 -1.18
C ALA A 35 -12.04 36.11 -2.41
N ILE A 36 -11.60 35.41 -3.47
CA ILE A 36 -11.14 36.04 -4.71
C ILE A 36 -12.28 36.79 -5.41
N CYS A 37 -13.45 36.16 -5.56
CA CYS A 37 -14.62 36.78 -6.19
C CYS A 37 -15.11 38.00 -5.41
N LEU A 38 -15.19 37.90 -4.08
CA LEU A 38 -15.57 39.04 -3.24
C LEU A 38 -14.56 40.19 -3.35
N ALA A 39 -13.26 39.90 -3.28
CA ALA A 39 -12.22 40.91 -3.42
C ALA A 39 -12.23 41.57 -4.80
N GLN A 40 -12.61 40.83 -5.85
CA GLN A 40 -12.81 41.38 -7.20
C GLN A 40 -13.97 42.36 -7.26
N GLU A 41 -15.14 41.97 -6.75
CA GLU A 41 -16.33 42.83 -6.71
C GLU A 41 -16.10 44.12 -5.90
N LEU A 42 -15.31 44.04 -4.82
CA LEU A 42 -14.97 45.19 -3.99
C LEU A 42 -13.78 46.02 -4.53
N GLY A 43 -13.14 45.60 -5.62
CA GLY A 43 -11.94 46.27 -6.15
C GLY A 43 -10.69 46.15 -5.26
N GLN A 44 -10.65 45.16 -4.37
CA GLN A 44 -9.61 44.94 -3.36
C GLN A 44 -8.70 43.74 -3.64
N LEU A 45 -8.72 43.19 -4.87
CA LEU A 45 -7.95 41.98 -5.20
C LEU A 45 -6.42 42.15 -5.06
N LYS A 46 -5.91 43.38 -5.24
CA LYS A 46 -4.47 43.65 -5.29
C LYS A 46 -3.79 43.26 -3.98
N GLY A 47 -2.80 42.36 -4.07
CA GLY A 47 -2.02 41.89 -2.92
C GLY A 47 -2.56 40.64 -2.22
N LEU A 48 -3.83 40.26 -2.44
CA LEU A 48 -4.45 39.11 -1.75
C LEU A 48 -4.26 37.78 -2.48
N THR A 49 -4.15 37.81 -3.81
CA THR A 49 -4.21 36.59 -4.63
C THR A 49 -3.14 35.56 -4.26
N GLN A 50 -1.92 36.03 -3.95
CA GLN A 50 -0.79 35.16 -3.64
C GLN A 50 -0.97 34.45 -2.30
N GLN A 51 -1.23 35.20 -1.24
CA GLN A 51 -1.45 34.68 0.12
C GLN A 51 -2.63 33.70 0.16
N LEU A 52 -3.74 34.03 -0.51
CA LEU A 52 -4.90 33.15 -0.60
C LEU A 52 -4.56 31.85 -1.36
N LEU A 53 -3.72 31.91 -2.40
CA LEU A 53 -3.29 30.74 -3.15
C LEU A 53 -2.34 29.84 -2.33
N GLU A 54 -1.50 30.43 -1.48
CA GLU A 54 -0.65 29.70 -0.54
C GLU A 54 -1.50 28.92 0.47
N LEU A 55 -2.49 29.58 1.09
CA LEU A 55 -3.45 28.93 2.01
C LEU A 55 -4.26 27.83 1.31
N PHE A 56 -4.74 28.11 0.10
CA PHE A 56 -5.40 27.12 -0.76
C PHE A 56 -4.51 25.88 -0.96
N THR A 57 -3.24 26.08 -1.30
CA THR A 57 -2.28 25.00 -1.58
C THR A 57 -2.05 24.15 -0.34
N LEU A 58 -1.78 24.79 0.80
CA LEU A 58 -1.57 24.11 2.08
C LEU A 58 -2.80 23.30 2.48
N GLY A 59 -3.99 23.92 2.47
CA GLY A 59 -5.23 23.26 2.86
C GLY A 59 -5.62 22.11 1.92
N THR A 60 -5.44 22.27 0.61
CA THR A 60 -5.82 21.24 -0.38
C THR A 60 -5.01 19.98 -0.19
N ILE A 61 -3.71 20.10 0.09
CA ILE A 61 -2.84 18.96 0.35
C ILE A 61 -3.10 18.39 1.75
N ALA A 62 -3.27 19.24 2.77
CA ALA A 62 -3.52 18.80 4.15
C ALA A 62 -4.86 18.04 4.30
N ASP A 63 -5.86 18.37 3.48
CA ASP A 63 -7.16 17.70 3.41
C ASP A 63 -7.15 16.45 2.50
N LEU A 64 -5.99 16.09 1.92
CA LEU A 64 -5.84 14.98 0.99
C LEU A 64 -6.85 15.05 -0.18
N ALA A 65 -7.14 16.27 -0.66
CA ALA A 65 -8.08 16.47 -1.75
C ALA A 65 -7.55 15.91 -3.08
N PRO A 66 -8.41 15.48 -4.02
CA PRO A 66 -7.97 14.99 -5.33
C PRO A 66 -7.15 16.05 -6.09
N LEU A 67 -5.94 15.69 -6.51
CA LEU A 67 -5.01 16.57 -7.24
C LEU A 67 -5.21 16.49 -8.75
N THR A 68 -6.46 16.65 -9.17
CA THR A 68 -6.91 16.68 -10.57
C THR A 68 -7.62 18.00 -10.86
N GLY A 69 -7.98 18.27 -12.12
CA GLY A 69 -8.78 19.42 -12.51
C GLY A 69 -8.20 20.77 -12.03
N ILE A 70 -9.05 21.59 -11.40
CA ILE A 70 -8.65 22.92 -10.94
C ILE A 70 -7.69 22.87 -9.75
N ASN A 71 -7.83 21.88 -8.85
CA ASN A 71 -6.92 21.69 -7.72
C ASN A 71 -5.48 21.58 -8.24
N ARG A 72 -5.24 20.68 -9.20
CA ARG A 72 -3.91 20.49 -9.81
C ARG A 72 -3.34 21.77 -10.42
N ARG A 73 -4.18 22.53 -11.14
CA ARG A 73 -3.76 23.77 -11.82
C ARG A 73 -3.29 24.83 -10.82
N TRP A 74 -4.05 25.06 -9.75
CA TRP A 74 -3.70 26.03 -8.72
C TRP A 74 -2.55 25.54 -7.85
N LEU A 75 -2.52 24.25 -7.52
CA LEU A 75 -1.44 23.65 -6.75
C LEU A 75 -0.08 23.84 -7.44
N LYS A 76 0.02 23.62 -8.76
CA LYS A 76 1.26 23.84 -9.52
C LYS A 76 1.81 25.27 -9.37
N ARG A 77 0.93 26.26 -9.22
CA ARG A 77 1.34 27.66 -9.01
C ARG A 77 1.70 27.91 -7.55
N GLY A 78 0.87 27.44 -6.63
CA GLY A 78 1.04 27.70 -5.21
C GLY A 78 2.23 26.98 -4.58
N LEU A 79 2.60 25.78 -5.05
CA LEU A 79 3.80 25.07 -4.56
C LEU A 79 5.09 25.88 -4.74
N GLY A 80 5.18 26.63 -5.83
CA GLY A 80 6.33 27.52 -6.09
C GLY A 80 6.35 28.79 -5.22
N LEU A 81 5.23 29.11 -4.54
CA LEU A 81 5.14 30.27 -3.67
C LEU A 81 5.56 29.95 -2.23
N LEU A 82 5.31 28.72 -1.76
CA LEU A 82 5.48 28.36 -0.36
C LEU A 82 6.91 28.54 0.20
N PRO A 83 8.01 28.22 -0.52
CA PRO A 83 9.36 28.44 -0.01
C PRO A 83 9.64 29.91 0.37
N GLN A 84 9.02 30.86 -0.34
CA GLN A 84 9.15 32.30 -0.09
C GLN A 84 7.78 32.91 0.28
N SER A 85 7.01 32.15 1.05
CA SER A 85 5.66 32.53 1.48
C SER A 85 5.66 33.88 2.19
N GLN A 86 4.64 34.69 1.92
CA GLN A 86 4.43 35.95 2.63
C GLN A 86 3.66 35.76 3.95
N LEU A 87 3.25 34.53 4.26
CA LEU A 87 2.54 34.19 5.48
C LEU A 87 3.54 33.74 6.52
N ALA A 88 3.67 34.53 7.60
CA ALA A 88 4.59 34.24 8.70
C ALA A 88 4.41 32.81 9.24
N GLY A 89 3.16 32.35 9.38
CA GLY A 89 2.86 30.99 9.83
C GLY A 89 3.33 29.87 8.91
N VAL A 90 3.29 30.08 7.59
CA VAL A 90 3.78 29.09 6.61
C VAL A 90 5.29 29.00 6.68
N GLN A 91 5.98 30.15 6.75
CA GLN A 91 7.44 30.20 6.92
C GLN A 91 7.88 29.52 8.22
N ALA A 92 7.20 29.83 9.33
CA ALA A 92 7.46 29.19 10.62
C ALA A 92 7.27 27.65 10.55
N LEU A 93 6.21 27.17 9.89
CA LEU A 93 5.99 25.74 9.66
C LEU A 93 7.11 25.09 8.84
N ILE A 94 7.60 25.76 7.79
CA ILE A 94 8.72 25.26 6.97
C ILE A 94 9.97 25.13 7.82
N GLU A 95 10.32 26.19 8.57
CA GLU A 95 11.48 26.24 9.46
C GLU A 95 11.51 25.06 10.44
N ILE A 96 10.42 24.84 11.19
CA ILE A 96 10.36 23.76 12.20
C ILE A 96 10.36 22.35 11.58
N THR A 97 10.03 22.21 10.30
CA THR A 97 10.02 20.90 9.62
C THR A 97 11.39 20.53 9.06
N GLY A 98 12.36 21.45 9.09
CA GLY A 98 13.69 21.24 8.55
C GLY A 98 13.69 20.94 7.04
N VAL A 99 12.65 21.39 6.32
CA VAL A 99 12.69 21.41 4.86
C VAL A 99 13.74 22.47 4.48
N LYS A 100 14.78 22.05 3.76
CA LYS A 100 15.92 22.93 3.47
C LYS A 100 15.49 24.14 2.64
N ASP A 101 15.96 25.32 3.03
CA ASP A 101 15.78 26.60 2.31
C ASP A 101 16.32 26.59 0.87
N ASP A 102 17.13 25.59 0.50
CA ASP A 102 17.72 25.47 -0.85
C ASP A 102 16.76 24.89 -1.90
N GLN A 103 15.55 24.47 -1.51
CA GLN A 103 14.56 23.94 -2.45
C GLN A 103 13.82 25.05 -3.20
N LYS A 104 13.89 25.03 -4.53
CA LYS A 104 13.16 25.95 -5.43
C LYS A 104 11.62 25.80 -5.37
N SER A 105 11.12 24.65 -4.90
CA SER A 105 9.70 24.36 -4.76
C SER A 105 9.52 23.25 -3.74
N LEU A 106 8.47 23.35 -2.91
CA LEU A 106 8.03 22.21 -2.09
C LEU A 106 7.35 21.18 -2.98
N LYS A 107 7.52 19.89 -2.68
CA LYS A 107 6.70 18.83 -3.27
C LYS A 107 5.42 18.62 -2.46
N PRO A 108 4.32 18.12 -3.06
CA PRO A 108 3.10 17.78 -2.32
C PRO A 108 3.36 16.87 -1.13
N GLU A 109 4.32 15.94 -1.25
CA GLU A 109 4.68 15.00 -0.20
C GLU A 109 5.30 15.73 1.00
N ASP A 110 6.11 16.77 0.79
CA ASP A 110 6.68 17.57 1.89
C ASP A 110 5.56 18.22 2.70
N ILE A 111 4.51 18.72 2.03
CA ILE A 111 3.37 19.33 2.70
C ILE A 111 2.49 18.26 3.35
N GLY A 112 2.14 17.19 2.62
CA GLY A 112 1.25 16.13 3.09
C GLY A 112 1.81 15.29 4.24
N PHE A 113 3.13 15.14 4.32
CA PHE A 113 3.79 14.34 5.35
C PHE A 113 4.53 15.17 6.41
N ARG A 114 4.80 16.45 6.19
CA ARG A 114 5.48 17.31 7.17
C ARG A 114 4.59 18.44 7.69
N LEU A 115 4.13 19.35 6.83
CA LEU A 115 3.39 20.54 7.28
C LEU A 115 1.95 20.20 7.70
N GLY A 116 1.20 19.54 6.83
CA GLY A 116 -0.20 19.17 7.04
C GLY A 116 -0.46 18.39 8.33
N PRO A 117 0.34 17.37 8.70
CA PRO A 117 0.16 16.64 9.95
C PRO A 117 0.25 17.50 11.22
N ARG A 118 1.01 18.60 11.21
CA ARG A 118 1.13 19.54 12.34
C ARG A 118 -0.16 20.32 12.54
N ILE A 119 -0.70 20.84 11.44
CA ILE A 119 -1.99 21.55 11.43
C ILE A 119 -3.12 20.60 11.84
N ASN A 120 -3.17 19.42 11.23
CA ASN A 120 -4.21 18.43 11.48
C ASN A 120 -4.16 17.83 12.89
N ALA A 121 -3.00 17.88 13.56
CA ALA A 121 -2.88 17.41 14.94
C ALA A 121 -3.64 18.31 15.93
N ILE A 122 -3.63 19.62 15.71
CA ILE A 122 -4.36 20.58 16.55
C ILE A 122 -5.85 20.25 16.57
N GLY A 123 -6.50 20.11 15.40
CA GLY A 123 -7.93 19.80 15.33
C GLY A 123 -8.33 18.44 15.92
N ARG A 124 -7.37 17.58 16.27
CA ARG A 124 -7.61 16.27 16.90
C ARG A 124 -7.38 16.25 18.40
N LEU A 125 -6.47 17.09 18.90
CA LEU A 125 -5.92 16.99 20.26
C LEU A 125 -5.88 18.31 21.03
N SER A 126 -6.18 19.45 20.40
CA SER A 126 -6.01 20.78 20.99
C SER A 126 -7.02 21.78 20.43
N ASP A 127 -6.85 23.06 20.79
CA ASP A 127 -7.73 24.16 20.37
C ASP A 127 -7.40 24.62 18.93
N PRO A 128 -8.37 24.54 17.98
CA PRO A 128 -8.19 25.04 16.62
C PRO A 128 -7.74 26.50 16.51
N GLN A 129 -7.97 27.34 17.53
CA GLN A 129 -7.50 28.74 17.54
C GLN A 129 -5.99 28.86 17.33
N ILE A 130 -5.19 27.87 17.76
CA ILE A 130 -3.73 27.85 17.55
C ILE A 130 -3.39 27.93 16.06
N VAL A 131 -4.09 27.17 15.22
CA VAL A 131 -3.87 27.15 13.76
C VAL A 131 -4.38 28.42 13.11
N ILE A 132 -5.52 28.95 13.57
CA ILE A 132 -6.07 30.20 13.05
C ILE A 132 -5.05 31.31 13.28
N GLU A 133 -4.59 31.48 14.53
CA GLU A 133 -3.61 32.50 14.90
C GLU A 133 -2.28 32.31 14.16
N LEU A 134 -1.80 31.07 14.01
CA LEU A 134 -0.63 30.73 13.20
C LEU A 134 -0.76 31.25 11.76
N LEU A 135 -1.88 30.98 11.10
CA LEU A 135 -2.06 31.27 9.67
C LEU A 135 -2.52 32.71 9.39
N THR A 136 -2.97 33.45 10.40
CA THR A 136 -3.43 34.84 10.24
C THR A 136 -2.53 35.89 10.87
N THR A 137 -1.58 35.51 11.73
CA THR A 137 -0.66 36.47 12.34
C THR A 137 0.32 37.07 11.33
N THR A 138 0.68 38.34 11.54
CA THR A 138 1.75 39.04 10.80
C THR A 138 3.05 39.14 11.59
N ALA A 139 3.05 38.70 12.85
CA ALA A 139 4.20 38.76 13.76
C ALA A 139 4.99 37.44 13.66
N PRO A 140 6.24 37.44 13.15
CA PRO A 140 7.06 36.23 13.01
C PRO A 140 7.26 35.46 14.32
N GLU A 141 7.43 36.18 15.43
CA GLU A 141 7.60 35.58 16.75
C GLU A 141 6.36 34.80 17.21
N VAL A 142 5.16 35.34 16.98
CA VAL A 142 3.89 34.66 17.29
C VAL A 142 3.70 33.45 16.37
N ALA A 143 4.04 33.59 15.08
CA ALA A 143 3.99 32.49 14.13
C ALA A 143 4.89 31.32 14.55
N LEU A 144 6.13 31.61 14.96
CA LEU A 144 7.07 30.59 15.43
C LEU A 144 6.56 29.90 16.71
N GLU A 145 6.04 30.66 17.67
CA GLU A 145 5.45 30.11 18.90
C GLU A 145 4.30 29.14 18.57
N ARG A 146 3.36 29.55 17.71
CA ARG A 146 2.22 28.70 17.31
C ARG A 146 2.65 27.50 16.47
N ALA A 147 3.70 27.63 15.65
CA ALA A 147 4.27 26.51 14.91
C ALA A 147 4.90 25.48 15.86
N MET A 148 5.63 25.92 16.89
CA MET A 148 6.19 25.05 17.93
C MET A 148 5.08 24.31 18.70
N GLN A 149 3.98 24.98 19.04
CA GLN A 149 2.82 24.33 19.66
C GLN A 149 2.20 23.27 18.74
N CYS A 150 2.07 23.56 17.44
CA CYS A 150 1.63 22.56 16.46
C CYS A 150 2.57 21.35 16.41
N GLU A 151 3.89 21.55 16.53
CA GLU A 151 4.86 20.46 16.57
C GLU A 151 4.73 19.61 17.82
N GLU A 152 4.61 20.22 19.01
CA GLU A 152 4.44 19.50 20.27
C GLU A 152 3.19 18.62 20.23
N VAL A 153 2.06 19.18 19.78
CA VAL A 153 0.80 18.44 19.65
C VAL A 153 0.91 17.32 18.61
N ASN A 154 1.63 17.55 17.51
CA ASN A 154 1.89 16.52 16.51
C ASN A 154 2.78 15.39 17.03
N GLN A 155 3.81 15.68 17.83
CA GLN A 155 4.64 14.67 18.48
C GLN A 155 3.81 13.82 19.44
N ARG A 156 2.99 14.46 20.28
CA ARG A 156 2.04 13.77 21.17
C ARG A 156 1.07 12.88 20.38
N ARG A 157 0.51 13.39 19.27
CA ARG A 157 -0.34 12.61 18.37
C ARG A 157 0.37 11.38 17.82
N GLN A 158 1.61 11.53 17.37
CA GLN A 158 2.40 10.42 16.82
C GLN A 158 2.66 9.35 17.88
N GLN A 159 3.01 9.76 19.10
CA GLN A 159 3.21 8.86 20.23
C GLN A 159 1.93 8.08 20.54
N LEU A 160 0.80 8.77 20.73
CA LEU A 160 -0.50 8.13 20.96
C LEU A 160 -0.88 7.15 19.84
N CYS A 161 -0.64 7.51 18.58
CA CYS A 161 -0.89 6.60 17.47
C CYS A 161 -0.01 5.34 17.55
N ALA A 162 1.26 5.48 17.90
CA ALA A 162 2.19 4.36 18.01
C ALA A 162 1.81 3.42 19.16
N ASP A 163 1.47 4.00 20.33
CA ASP A 163 1.06 3.23 21.51
C ASP A 163 -0.22 2.43 21.23
N ILE A 164 -1.25 3.08 20.66
CA ILE A 164 -2.53 2.45 20.31
C ILE A 164 -2.34 1.40 19.21
N GLU A 165 -1.50 1.67 18.20
CA GLU A 165 -1.22 0.70 17.14
C GLU A 165 -0.53 -0.55 17.69
N GLN A 166 0.48 -0.37 18.56
CA GLN A 166 1.17 -1.49 19.20
C GLN A 166 0.22 -2.31 20.09
N ASP A 167 -0.60 -1.64 20.90
CA ASP A 167 -1.59 -2.28 21.77
C ASP A 167 -2.66 -3.02 20.95
N ALA A 168 -3.17 -2.42 19.87
CA ALA A 168 -4.11 -3.06 18.96
C ALA A 168 -3.51 -4.30 18.29
N ILE A 169 -2.26 -4.25 17.81
CA ILE A 169 -1.58 -5.40 17.20
C ILE A 169 -1.40 -6.51 18.22
N ALA A 170 -0.92 -6.19 19.43
CA ALA A 170 -0.75 -7.16 20.51
C ALA A 170 -2.10 -7.84 20.84
N PHE A 171 -3.18 -7.06 20.97
CA PHE A 171 -4.51 -7.60 21.22
C PHE A 171 -4.97 -8.55 20.11
N ILE A 172 -4.79 -8.20 18.84
CA ILE A 172 -5.17 -9.06 17.69
C ILE A 172 -4.39 -10.38 17.73
N GLU A 173 -3.09 -10.30 17.97
CA GLU A 173 -2.19 -11.46 17.96
C GLU A 173 -2.43 -12.38 19.17
N ASP A 174 -2.63 -11.82 20.37
CA ASP A 174 -2.85 -12.59 21.60
C ASP A 174 -4.23 -13.26 21.67
N THR A 175 -5.26 -12.60 21.16
CA THR A 175 -6.63 -13.14 21.16
C THR A 175 -6.90 -14.09 20.00
N GLY A 176 -6.07 -14.05 18.95
CA GLY A 176 -6.27 -14.80 17.72
C GLY A 176 -7.59 -14.44 17.03
N LEU A 177 -7.94 -13.14 17.01
CA LEU A 177 -9.16 -12.66 16.35
C LEU A 177 -9.25 -13.20 14.93
N ASP A 178 -10.34 -13.90 14.63
CA ASP A 178 -10.56 -14.51 13.32
C ASP A 178 -11.11 -13.49 12.30
N TRP A 179 -10.35 -12.43 12.07
CA TRP A 179 -10.71 -11.36 11.13
C TRP A 179 -10.72 -11.84 9.67
N GLU A 180 -9.99 -12.91 9.34
CA GLU A 180 -10.03 -13.53 8.01
C GLU A 180 -11.38 -14.19 7.75
N GLN A 181 -11.90 -15.00 8.68
CA GLN A 181 -13.25 -15.55 8.53
C GLN A 181 -14.31 -14.47 8.68
N LYS A 182 -14.20 -13.56 9.65
CA LYS A 182 -15.18 -12.47 9.85
C LYS A 182 -15.19 -11.47 8.68
N ARG A 183 -14.13 -11.38 7.88
CA ARG A 183 -13.91 -10.40 6.79
C ARG A 183 -13.96 -8.93 7.23
N VAL A 184 -13.86 -8.69 8.54
CA VAL A 184 -13.87 -7.38 9.18
C VAL A 184 -13.07 -7.51 10.47
N LEU A 185 -12.30 -6.47 10.80
CA LEU A 185 -11.58 -6.37 12.05
C LEU A 185 -12.30 -5.37 12.95
N VAL A 186 -12.80 -5.82 14.10
CA VAL A 186 -13.44 -4.97 15.10
C VAL A 186 -12.62 -5.02 16.38
N ILE A 187 -12.20 -3.86 16.88
CA ILE A 187 -11.36 -3.77 18.08
C ILE A 187 -11.83 -2.62 18.95
N VAL A 188 -12.14 -2.90 20.21
CA VAL A 188 -12.50 -1.87 21.18
C VAL A 188 -11.65 -2.07 22.43
N GLN A 189 -10.93 -1.04 22.84
CA GLN A 189 -10.12 -1.05 24.05
C GLN A 189 -10.33 0.25 24.84
N PRO A 190 -10.23 0.21 26.18
CA PRO A 190 -10.31 1.42 27.00
C PRO A 190 -9.07 2.29 26.83
N ASN A 191 -9.16 3.54 27.29
CA ASN A 191 -8.04 4.50 27.38
C ASN A 191 -7.41 4.93 26.04
N TRP A 192 -7.98 4.54 24.90
CA TRP A 192 -7.54 5.03 23.60
C TRP A 192 -8.10 6.42 23.32
N HIS A 193 -7.27 7.32 22.80
CA HIS A 193 -7.71 8.68 22.53
C HIS A 193 -8.53 8.74 21.22
N HIS A 194 -9.83 9.01 21.32
CA HIS A 194 -10.77 9.02 20.18
C HIS A 194 -10.35 9.92 18.99
N GLY A 195 -9.59 11.00 19.24
CA GLY A 195 -9.05 11.87 18.18
C GLY A 195 -8.02 11.22 17.23
N VAL A 196 -7.43 10.07 17.63
CA VAL A 196 -6.37 9.39 16.86
C VAL A 196 -6.71 7.97 16.41
N ILE A 197 -7.72 7.32 17.00
CA ILE A 197 -8.08 5.93 16.65
C ILE A 197 -8.36 5.75 15.14
N GLY A 198 -8.95 6.75 14.47
CA GLY A 198 -9.17 6.69 13.02
C GLY A 198 -7.90 6.68 12.16
N ILE A 199 -6.78 7.22 12.68
CA ILE A 199 -5.47 7.12 12.03
C ILE A 199 -4.95 5.68 12.17
N VAL A 200 -5.04 5.13 13.38
CA VAL A 200 -4.62 3.74 13.65
C VAL A 200 -5.45 2.74 12.83
N ALA A 201 -6.77 2.93 12.72
CA ALA A 201 -7.61 2.12 11.85
C ALA A 201 -7.10 2.08 10.40
N SER A 202 -6.59 3.21 9.88
CA SER A 202 -6.06 3.26 8.51
C SER A 202 -4.79 2.42 8.38
N ARG A 203 -3.91 2.44 9.39
CA ARG A 203 -2.69 1.60 9.44
C ARG A 203 -3.02 0.11 9.58
N LEU A 204 -4.05 -0.21 10.37
CA LEU A 204 -4.53 -1.58 10.49
C LEU A 204 -5.16 -2.09 9.19
N VAL A 205 -5.87 -1.25 8.42
CA VAL A 205 -6.32 -1.60 7.06
C VAL A 205 -5.12 -1.91 6.17
N GLU A 206 -4.06 -1.09 6.21
CA GLU A 206 -2.84 -1.32 5.42
C GLU A 206 -2.11 -2.62 5.83
N ARG A 207 -2.05 -2.93 7.13
CA ARG A 207 -1.37 -4.12 7.68
C ARG A 207 -2.14 -5.41 7.40
N TYR A 208 -3.45 -5.43 7.65
CA TYR A 208 -4.28 -6.64 7.61
C TYR A 208 -5.10 -6.78 6.31
N GLY A 209 -5.22 -5.72 5.50
CA GLY A 209 -5.92 -5.79 4.21
C GLY A 209 -7.43 -6.03 4.31
N VAL A 210 -8.04 -5.63 5.43
CA VAL A 210 -9.45 -5.87 5.77
C VAL A 210 -10.09 -4.57 6.28
N PRO A 211 -11.42 -4.35 6.14
CA PRO A 211 -12.08 -3.22 6.80
C PRO A 211 -11.86 -3.26 8.31
N VAL A 212 -11.56 -2.11 8.91
CA VAL A 212 -11.25 -1.97 10.33
C VAL A 212 -12.23 -1.02 11.00
N PHE A 213 -12.85 -1.49 12.08
CA PHE A 213 -13.68 -0.73 13.01
C PHE A 213 -12.96 -0.73 14.35
N ILE A 214 -12.51 0.46 14.79
CA ILE A 214 -11.78 0.63 16.04
C ILE A 214 -12.60 1.51 16.99
N GLY A 215 -12.59 1.22 18.28
CA GLY A 215 -13.35 1.99 19.27
C GLY A 215 -12.68 2.12 20.62
N THR A 216 -13.19 3.06 21.41
CA THR A 216 -12.83 3.30 22.80
C THR A 216 -14.07 3.63 23.60
N TYR A 217 -14.05 3.35 24.90
CA TYR A 217 -15.08 3.80 25.83
C TYR A 217 -14.95 5.31 26.09
N GLU A 218 -16.06 6.06 26.04
CA GLU A 218 -16.09 7.51 26.28
C GLU A 218 -16.24 7.86 27.77
N ASP A 219 -16.79 6.93 28.55
CA ASP A 219 -17.15 7.10 29.95
C ASP A 219 -16.35 6.16 30.87
N ASN A 220 -16.17 6.59 32.12
CA ASN A 220 -15.45 5.81 33.13
C ASN A 220 -16.16 4.49 33.45
N ASP A 221 -17.50 4.48 33.34
CA ASP A 221 -18.34 3.32 33.58
C ASP A 221 -18.43 2.38 32.36
N GLN A 222 -17.75 2.70 31.26
CA GLN A 222 -17.63 1.91 30.04
C GLN A 222 -18.96 1.49 29.40
N GLN A 223 -19.99 2.34 29.48
CA GLN A 223 -21.30 2.08 28.90
C GLN A 223 -21.41 2.53 27.45
N HIS A 224 -20.57 3.46 27.01
CA HIS A 224 -20.66 4.06 25.68
C HIS A 224 -19.36 3.97 24.91
N ILE A 225 -19.42 3.37 23.72
CA ILE A 225 -18.29 3.25 22.82
C ILE A 225 -18.39 4.33 21.75
N ARG A 226 -17.26 5.00 21.49
CA ARG A 226 -17.04 5.80 20.29
C ARG A 226 -16.03 5.14 19.40
N GLY A 227 -16.37 5.00 18.13
CA GLY A 227 -15.58 4.32 17.14
C GLY A 227 -15.32 5.12 15.88
N SER A 228 -14.28 4.68 15.17
CA SER A 228 -13.92 5.12 13.83
C SER A 228 -13.78 3.88 12.95
N ALA A 229 -14.17 4.00 11.69
CA ALA A 229 -14.11 2.93 10.72
C ALA A 229 -13.30 3.35 9.48
N ARG A 230 -12.54 2.42 8.91
CA ARG A 230 -11.78 2.57 7.67
C ARG A 230 -11.96 1.33 6.80
N GLY A 231 -12.19 1.53 5.51
CA GLY A 231 -12.51 0.46 4.57
C GLY A 231 -11.43 0.24 3.51
N ILE A 232 -11.48 -0.92 2.89
CA ILE A 232 -10.83 -1.20 1.60
C ILE A 232 -11.75 -0.77 0.44
N THR A 233 -11.22 -0.70 -0.78
CA THR A 233 -11.93 -0.20 -1.98
C THR A 233 -13.28 -0.90 -2.23
N GLU A 234 -13.31 -2.20 -1.95
CA GLU A 234 -14.43 -3.12 -2.16
C GLU A 234 -15.50 -3.02 -1.07
N PHE A 235 -15.24 -2.31 0.03
CA PHE A 235 -16.14 -2.22 1.18
C PHE A 235 -16.66 -0.80 1.39
N ASN A 236 -17.99 -0.64 1.48
CA ASN A 236 -18.60 0.64 1.78
C ASN A 236 -18.87 0.79 3.28
N ILE A 237 -18.07 1.63 3.95
CA ILE A 237 -18.16 1.86 5.40
C ILE A 237 -19.50 2.48 5.79
N PHE A 238 -20.03 3.42 4.99
CA PHE A 238 -21.30 4.05 5.30
C PHE A 238 -22.47 3.05 5.22
N GLU A 239 -22.51 2.23 4.17
CA GLU A 239 -23.53 1.18 4.03
C GLU A 239 -23.42 0.12 5.15
N ALA A 240 -22.21 -0.23 5.57
CA ALA A 240 -22.00 -1.13 6.70
C ALA A 240 -22.54 -0.56 8.03
N LEU A 241 -22.31 0.73 8.28
CA LEU A 241 -22.84 1.40 9.47
C LEU A 241 -24.37 1.53 9.40
N GLU A 242 -24.92 1.88 8.23
CA GLU A 242 -26.36 1.93 7.99
C GLU A 242 -27.02 0.56 8.21
N PHE A 243 -26.36 -0.53 7.77
CA PHE A 243 -26.82 -1.90 8.01
C PHE A 243 -26.89 -2.24 9.50
N CYS A 244 -26.04 -1.64 10.33
CA CYS A 244 -26.00 -1.83 11.77
C CYS A 244 -26.76 -0.77 12.58
N LYS A 245 -27.52 0.13 11.94
CA LYS A 245 -28.05 1.35 12.58
C LYS A 245 -28.85 1.14 13.86
N ASP A 246 -29.58 0.03 13.98
CA ASP A 246 -30.40 -0.28 15.15
C ASP A 246 -29.56 -0.54 16.42
N LEU A 247 -28.26 -0.80 16.25
CA LEU A 247 -27.30 -1.03 17.32
C LEU A 247 -26.51 0.23 17.69
N LEU A 248 -26.60 1.26 16.86
CA LEU A 248 -25.77 2.47 16.94
C LEU A 248 -26.55 3.62 17.58
N GLY A 249 -25.82 4.53 18.20
CA GLY A 249 -26.31 5.86 18.56
C GLY A 249 -26.17 6.83 17.39
N LYS A 250 -25.05 7.55 17.34
CA LYS A 250 -24.72 8.44 16.23
C LYS A 250 -23.80 7.71 15.25
N TYR A 251 -24.02 7.85 13.96
CA TYR A 251 -23.07 7.40 12.95
C TYR A 251 -23.11 8.27 11.71
N GLY A 252 -22.05 8.19 10.91
CA GLY A 252 -21.96 8.88 9.63
C GLY A 252 -20.61 8.66 8.98
N GLY A 253 -20.48 9.10 7.73
CA GLY A 253 -19.26 8.93 6.98
C GLY A 253 -19.50 8.83 5.48
N HIS A 254 -18.54 8.22 4.81
CA HIS A 254 -18.50 7.99 3.38
C HIS A 254 -17.98 6.58 3.10
N LYS A 255 -17.85 6.22 1.82
CA LYS A 255 -17.42 4.88 1.40
C LYS A 255 -16.15 4.39 2.10
N ALA A 256 -15.13 5.24 2.22
CA ALA A 256 -13.82 4.86 2.75
C ALA A 256 -13.66 4.97 4.27
N ALA A 257 -14.52 5.75 4.94
CA ALA A 257 -14.33 6.11 6.34
C ALA A 257 -15.63 6.53 7.02
N GLY A 258 -15.77 6.26 8.31
CA GLY A 258 -16.91 6.67 9.10
C GLY A 258 -16.59 6.81 10.58
N GLY A 259 -17.49 7.44 11.30
CA GLY A 259 -17.50 7.50 12.76
C GLY A 259 -18.82 6.95 13.28
N PHE A 260 -18.79 6.31 14.45
CA PHE A 260 -19.98 5.73 15.07
C PHE A 260 -19.90 5.78 16.58
N SER A 261 -21.03 5.64 17.24
CA SER A 261 -21.14 5.37 18.67
C SER A 261 -22.14 4.25 18.92
N LEU A 262 -21.98 3.50 20.00
CA LEU A 262 -22.92 2.45 20.40
C LEU A 262 -22.90 2.24 21.93
N PRO A 263 -24.01 1.78 22.53
CA PRO A 263 -23.97 1.18 23.86
C PRO A 263 -23.03 -0.02 23.89
N ALA A 264 -22.26 -0.19 24.97
CA ALA A 264 -21.29 -1.27 25.10
C ALA A 264 -21.93 -2.67 25.02
N ASP A 265 -23.14 -2.82 25.55
CA ASP A 265 -23.93 -4.06 25.48
C ASP A 265 -24.23 -4.50 24.04
N ASN A 266 -24.22 -3.57 23.08
CA ASN A 266 -24.47 -3.86 21.67
C ASN A 266 -23.22 -4.34 20.92
N LEU A 267 -22.03 -4.33 21.54
CA LEU A 267 -20.76 -4.61 20.84
C LEU A 267 -20.76 -5.99 20.17
N SER A 268 -21.18 -7.04 20.88
CA SER A 268 -21.21 -8.39 20.33
C SER A 268 -22.18 -8.50 19.13
N ALA A 269 -23.38 -7.93 19.25
CA ALA A 269 -24.34 -7.90 18.15
C ALA A 269 -23.83 -7.08 16.95
N PHE A 270 -23.07 -6.02 17.21
CA PHE A 270 -22.47 -5.17 16.18
C PHE A 270 -21.41 -5.92 15.39
N GLU A 271 -20.52 -6.68 16.06
CA GLU A 271 -19.52 -7.53 15.39
C GLU A 271 -20.16 -8.56 14.46
N GLU A 272 -21.20 -9.25 14.93
CA GLU A 272 -21.92 -10.25 14.14
C GLU A 272 -22.62 -9.63 12.94
N SER A 273 -23.26 -8.48 13.14
CA SER A 273 -23.95 -7.74 12.08
C SER A 273 -22.98 -7.25 11.00
N LEU A 274 -21.83 -6.70 11.41
CA LEU A 274 -20.76 -6.30 10.49
C LEU A 274 -20.19 -7.49 9.72
N SER A 275 -19.91 -8.60 10.39
CA SER A 275 -19.42 -9.82 9.74
C SER A 275 -20.40 -10.30 8.68
N ARG A 276 -21.71 -10.28 8.97
CA ARG A 276 -22.75 -10.64 7.99
C ARG A 276 -22.73 -9.74 6.76
N PHE A 277 -22.66 -8.42 6.96
CA PHE A 277 -22.56 -7.46 5.86
C PHE A 277 -21.27 -7.65 5.04
N ALA A 278 -20.15 -7.91 5.72
CA ALA A 278 -18.86 -8.19 5.08
C ALA A 278 -18.89 -9.46 4.23
N HIS A 279 -19.61 -10.50 4.64
CA HIS A 279 -19.81 -11.70 3.83
C HIS A 279 -20.67 -11.49 2.59
N GLN A 280 -21.62 -10.54 2.64
CA GLN A 280 -22.44 -10.17 1.49
C GLN A 280 -21.65 -9.34 0.48
N SER A 281 -20.68 -8.56 0.94
CA SER A 281 -19.99 -7.55 0.14
C SER A 281 -18.58 -7.95 -0.32
N LEU A 282 -17.87 -8.77 0.46
CA LEU A 282 -16.48 -9.13 0.22
C LEU A 282 -16.31 -10.59 -0.18
N LYS A 283 -15.23 -10.87 -0.91
CA LYS A 283 -14.73 -12.22 -1.18
C LYS A 283 -13.39 -12.39 -0.45
N PRO A 284 -12.97 -13.64 -0.15
CA PRO A 284 -11.66 -13.88 0.48
C PRO A 284 -10.48 -13.27 -0.29
N GLU A 285 -10.55 -13.23 -1.62
CA GLU A 285 -9.50 -12.65 -2.47
C GLU A 285 -9.34 -11.13 -2.34
N HIS A 286 -10.33 -10.44 -1.77
CA HIS A 286 -10.27 -9.00 -1.45
C HIS A 286 -9.50 -8.74 -0.14
N LEU A 287 -9.33 -9.75 0.72
CA LEU A 287 -8.72 -9.62 2.05
C LEU A 287 -7.20 -9.69 1.98
N LYS A 288 -6.59 -8.67 1.39
CA LYS A 288 -5.13 -8.55 1.31
C LYS A 288 -4.74 -7.10 1.10
N PRO A 289 -3.54 -6.69 1.52
CA PRO A 289 -2.99 -5.40 1.13
C PRO A 289 -2.91 -5.33 -0.40
N LEU A 290 -3.80 -4.56 -1.02
CA LEU A 290 -3.86 -4.43 -2.47
C LEU A 290 -2.87 -3.35 -2.92
N LEU A 291 -1.93 -3.76 -3.76
CA LEU A 291 -1.04 -2.85 -4.45
C LEU A 291 -1.44 -2.75 -5.93
N ALA A 292 -1.77 -1.54 -6.37
CA ALA A 292 -2.00 -1.27 -7.78
C ALA A 292 -0.65 -1.08 -8.48
N ILE A 293 -0.39 -1.88 -9.51
CA ILE A 293 0.80 -1.79 -10.36
C ILE A 293 0.39 -1.09 -11.66
N ASP A 294 1.09 -0.03 -12.02
CA ASP A 294 0.81 0.74 -13.23
C ASP A 294 1.51 0.14 -14.45
N ALA A 295 2.76 -0.31 -14.29
CA ALA A 295 3.54 -0.89 -15.38
C ALA A 295 4.63 -1.85 -14.88
N SER A 296 5.00 -2.81 -15.72
CA SER A 296 6.28 -3.51 -15.56
C SER A 296 7.42 -2.62 -16.05
N LEU A 297 8.57 -2.64 -15.37
CA LEU A 297 9.74 -1.86 -15.75
C LEU A 297 11.02 -2.69 -15.59
N GLU A 298 11.88 -2.68 -16.61
CA GLU A 298 13.22 -3.26 -16.52
C GLU A 298 14.22 -2.24 -15.98
N PHE A 299 15.24 -2.70 -15.25
CA PHE A 299 16.25 -1.82 -14.66
C PHE A 299 17.07 -1.07 -15.71
N SER A 300 17.25 -1.66 -16.90
CA SER A 300 17.91 -1.00 -18.03
C SER A 300 17.15 0.23 -18.56
N GLU A 301 15.85 0.32 -18.33
CA GLU A 301 15.00 1.44 -18.76
C GLU A 301 15.03 2.61 -17.76
N ILE A 302 15.50 2.37 -16.53
CA ILE A 302 15.57 3.35 -15.45
C ILE A 302 16.73 4.32 -15.71
N THR A 303 16.44 5.34 -16.50
CA THR A 303 17.39 6.40 -16.88
C THR A 303 16.96 7.75 -16.34
N SER A 304 17.90 8.70 -16.24
CA SER A 304 17.58 10.09 -15.85
C SER A 304 16.56 10.74 -16.78
N ASN A 305 16.62 10.46 -18.09
CA ASN A 305 15.63 10.95 -19.05
C ASN A 305 14.23 10.36 -18.80
N PHE A 306 14.15 9.05 -18.53
CA PHE A 306 12.87 8.42 -18.18
C PHE A 306 12.28 9.04 -16.89
N TYR A 307 13.11 9.25 -15.87
CA TYR A 307 12.66 9.91 -14.64
C TYR A 307 12.18 11.35 -14.88
N GLN A 308 12.86 12.14 -15.71
CA GLN A 308 12.42 13.48 -16.09
C GLN A 308 11.07 13.49 -16.81
N GLN A 309 10.78 12.48 -17.63
CA GLN A 309 9.46 12.33 -18.26
C GLN A 309 8.38 12.00 -17.23
N LEU A 310 8.68 11.13 -16.26
CA LEU A 310 7.78 10.85 -15.15
C LEU A 310 7.54 12.09 -14.30
N ASP A 311 8.56 12.94 -14.12
CA ASP A 311 8.46 14.13 -13.27
C ASP A 311 7.39 15.12 -13.78
N LEU A 312 7.07 15.09 -15.08
CA LEU A 312 5.96 15.88 -15.67
C LEU A 312 4.58 15.55 -15.09
N LEU A 313 4.42 14.36 -14.49
CA LEU A 313 3.20 13.93 -13.79
C LEU A 313 3.01 14.64 -12.45
N HIS A 314 4.05 15.24 -11.86
CA HIS A 314 3.90 16.00 -10.63
C HIS A 314 3.03 17.26 -10.84
N PRO A 315 2.33 17.73 -9.79
CA PRO A 315 2.29 17.19 -8.43
C PRO A 315 1.50 15.87 -8.32
N CYS A 316 2.09 14.86 -7.68
CA CYS A 316 1.43 13.59 -7.37
C CYS A 316 0.71 13.67 -6.02
N GLY A 317 -0.29 12.80 -5.82
CA GLY A 317 -1.12 12.74 -4.62
C GLY A 317 -2.44 11.99 -4.86
N ILE A 318 -3.48 12.32 -4.09
CA ILE A 318 -4.78 11.65 -4.23
C ILE A 318 -5.34 11.87 -5.64
N SER A 319 -5.83 10.79 -6.26
CA SER A 319 -6.33 10.75 -7.64
C SER A 319 -5.31 11.10 -8.74
N ASN A 320 -4.03 11.28 -8.40
CA ASN A 320 -2.90 11.38 -9.33
C ASN A 320 -1.66 10.79 -8.64
N ARG A 321 -1.69 9.50 -8.34
CA ARG A 321 -0.66 8.83 -7.53
C ARG A 321 0.67 8.74 -8.30
N ASP A 322 1.78 8.66 -7.57
CA ASP A 322 3.05 8.29 -8.21
C ASP A 322 2.92 6.91 -8.85
N PRO A 323 3.49 6.73 -10.06
CA PRO A 323 3.51 5.43 -10.72
C PRO A 323 4.22 4.38 -9.86
N VAL A 324 3.57 3.24 -9.68
CA VAL A 324 4.13 2.05 -9.05
C VAL A 324 4.51 1.06 -10.15
N PHE A 325 5.81 0.80 -10.25
CA PHE A 325 6.38 -0.14 -11.20
C PHE A 325 6.54 -1.51 -10.56
N TRP A 326 6.65 -2.54 -11.41
CA TRP A 326 6.90 -3.91 -10.99
C TRP A 326 8.03 -4.55 -11.79
N SER A 327 8.87 -5.32 -11.11
CA SER A 327 9.87 -6.19 -11.74
C SER A 327 9.79 -7.59 -11.14
N ALA A 328 9.80 -8.59 -12.03
CA ALA A 328 9.78 -9.99 -11.64
C ALA A 328 11.17 -10.49 -11.24
N ASN A 329 11.20 -11.47 -10.31
CA ASN A 329 12.35 -12.33 -10.04
C ASN A 329 13.69 -11.58 -9.85
N VAL A 330 13.64 -10.43 -9.17
CA VAL A 330 14.81 -9.59 -8.90
C VAL A 330 15.70 -10.27 -7.87
N GLN A 331 17.00 -10.26 -8.12
CA GLN A 331 18.00 -10.77 -7.20
C GLN A 331 18.43 -9.67 -6.21
N ILE A 332 18.39 -9.99 -4.93
CA ILE A 332 19.00 -9.18 -3.87
C ILE A 332 20.47 -9.58 -3.76
N LEU A 333 21.37 -8.67 -4.16
CA LEU A 333 22.81 -8.87 -4.06
C LEU A 333 23.31 -8.56 -2.64
N GLU A 334 22.82 -7.45 -2.08
CA GLU A 334 23.16 -6.99 -0.74
C GLU A 334 21.91 -6.43 -0.06
N GLN A 335 21.83 -6.61 1.26
CA GLN A 335 20.81 -5.98 2.09
C GLN A 335 21.37 -5.70 3.48
N ARG A 336 20.97 -4.56 4.06
CA ARG A 336 21.33 -4.18 5.43
C ARG A 336 20.23 -3.35 6.07
N VAL A 337 20.09 -3.46 7.38
CA VAL A 337 19.24 -2.58 8.16
C VAL A 337 19.94 -1.23 8.35
N VAL A 338 19.21 -0.12 8.17
CA VAL A 338 19.71 1.25 8.32
C VAL A 338 18.73 2.10 9.13
N GLY A 339 19.26 3.07 9.86
CA GLY A 339 18.46 4.06 10.60
C GLY A 339 17.47 3.43 11.58
N LYS A 340 16.23 3.91 11.56
CA LYS A 340 15.13 3.46 12.44
C LYS A 340 14.39 2.25 11.86
N GLY A 341 15.12 1.17 11.56
CA GLY A 341 14.52 -0.09 11.08
C GLY A 341 14.08 -0.08 9.61
N HIS A 342 14.87 0.52 8.72
CA HIS A 342 14.66 0.47 7.26
C HIS A 342 15.60 -0.57 6.64
N ILE A 343 15.27 -1.12 5.48
CA ILE A 343 16.16 -2.01 4.74
C ILE A 343 16.71 -1.27 3.52
N LYS A 344 18.04 -1.17 3.39
CA LYS A 344 18.73 -0.71 2.18
C LYS A 344 19.18 -1.94 1.39
N LEU A 345 18.93 -1.95 0.07
CA LEU A 345 19.22 -3.09 -0.80
C LEU A 345 20.01 -2.67 -2.04
N THR A 346 20.85 -3.59 -2.52
CA THR A 346 21.44 -3.55 -3.86
C THR A 346 20.79 -4.66 -4.69
N LEU A 347 20.12 -4.28 -5.77
CA LEU A 347 19.28 -5.16 -6.58
C LEU A 347 19.82 -5.34 -7.99
N ASN A 348 19.56 -6.50 -8.59
CA ASN A 348 19.92 -6.80 -9.97
C ASN A 348 18.86 -7.70 -10.65
N GLN A 349 18.72 -7.55 -11.96
CA GLN A 349 17.94 -8.46 -12.81
C GLN A 349 18.87 -9.38 -13.59
N ASP A 350 18.46 -10.64 -13.77
CA ASP A 350 19.26 -11.64 -14.48
C ASP A 350 19.66 -11.17 -15.88
N ASN A 351 20.90 -11.44 -16.24
CA ASN A 351 21.49 -11.06 -17.54
C ASN A 351 21.51 -9.54 -17.82
N GLN A 352 21.31 -8.70 -16.80
CA GLN A 352 21.52 -7.25 -16.90
C GLN A 352 22.76 -6.83 -16.10
N PRO A 353 23.65 -6.00 -16.68
CA PRO A 353 24.82 -5.48 -15.95
C PRO A 353 24.45 -4.40 -14.93
N VAL A 354 23.22 -3.87 -15.00
CA VAL A 354 22.75 -2.76 -14.17
C VAL A 354 22.42 -3.25 -12.77
N THR A 355 23.01 -2.62 -11.78
CA THR A 355 22.59 -2.72 -10.38
C THR A 355 21.93 -1.43 -9.96
N ILE A 356 20.91 -1.52 -9.11
CA ILE A 356 20.20 -0.35 -8.61
C ILE A 356 20.05 -0.44 -7.10
N GLN A 357 20.16 0.72 -6.46
CA GLN A 357 19.93 0.84 -5.04
C GLN A 357 18.42 0.90 -4.77
N ALA A 358 18.00 0.35 -3.63
CA ALA A 358 16.63 0.43 -3.17
C ALA A 358 16.55 0.66 -1.67
N ILE A 359 15.44 1.26 -1.21
CA ILE A 359 15.08 1.34 0.19
C ILE A 359 13.68 0.76 0.42
N ALA A 360 13.51 0.07 1.53
CA ALA A 360 12.21 -0.30 2.06
C ALA A 360 12.05 0.35 3.44
N TRP A 361 11.17 1.35 3.53
CA TRP A 361 10.98 2.13 4.75
C TRP A 361 10.22 1.32 5.80
N ARG A 362 10.76 1.28 7.02
CA ARG A 362 10.19 0.61 8.20
C ARG A 362 9.99 -0.90 8.07
N TRP A 363 10.73 -1.54 7.17
CA TRP A 363 10.64 -2.98 6.93
C TRP A 363 11.59 -3.83 7.79
N GLY A 364 12.18 -3.27 8.84
CA GLY A 364 13.19 -3.95 9.67
C GLY A 364 12.74 -5.31 10.21
N GLU A 365 11.45 -5.50 10.49
CA GLU A 365 10.88 -6.78 10.95
C GLU A 365 10.93 -7.90 9.89
N TYR A 366 10.96 -7.55 8.61
CA TYR A 366 11.02 -8.51 7.50
C TYR A 366 12.46 -8.86 7.09
N PHE A 367 13.47 -8.32 7.77
CA PHE A 367 14.87 -8.58 7.45
C PHE A 367 15.33 -9.97 7.97
N PRO A 368 16.09 -10.76 7.18
CA PRO A 368 16.45 -10.52 5.79
C PRO A 368 15.33 -10.92 4.82
N LEU A 369 15.19 -10.17 3.73
CA LEU A 369 14.32 -10.55 2.63
C LEU A 369 14.89 -11.76 1.85
N PRO A 370 14.04 -12.59 1.21
CA PRO A 370 14.49 -13.70 0.37
C PRO A 370 15.43 -13.24 -0.76
N LYS A 371 16.41 -14.09 -1.13
CA LYS A 371 17.41 -13.77 -2.17
C LYS A 371 16.82 -13.37 -3.53
N ARG A 372 15.62 -13.86 -3.85
CA ARG A 372 14.87 -13.50 -5.06
C ARG A 372 13.44 -13.16 -4.70
N VAL A 373 12.97 -12.05 -5.25
CA VAL A 373 11.64 -11.51 -4.99
C VAL A 373 11.08 -10.85 -6.25
N ASP A 374 9.77 -10.90 -6.41
CA ASP A 374 9.07 -9.91 -7.24
C ASP A 374 8.98 -8.63 -6.41
N ILE A 375 9.31 -7.49 -6.99
CA ILE A 375 9.29 -6.20 -6.30
C ILE A 375 8.29 -5.27 -6.98
N ALA A 376 7.66 -4.43 -6.16
CA ALA A 376 6.91 -3.28 -6.62
C ALA A 376 7.45 -2.01 -5.95
N TYR A 377 7.65 -0.97 -6.74
CA TYR A 377 8.43 0.18 -6.31
C TYR A 377 8.06 1.48 -7.02
N LYS A 378 8.36 2.60 -6.36
CA LYS A 378 8.40 3.93 -6.95
C LYS A 378 9.84 4.30 -7.31
N LEU A 379 10.01 5.19 -8.29
CA LEU A 379 11.31 5.78 -8.58
C LEU A 379 11.49 7.06 -7.75
N ARG A 380 12.69 7.28 -7.21
CA ARG A 380 13.05 8.51 -6.50
C ARG A 380 14.46 8.96 -6.85
N GLU A 381 14.69 10.27 -6.83
CA GLU A 381 16.04 10.82 -6.87
C GLU A 381 16.72 10.71 -5.50
N HIS A 382 18.00 10.37 -5.53
CA HIS A 382 18.89 10.35 -4.40
C HIS A 382 20.06 11.31 -4.68
N HIS A 383 20.13 12.39 -3.91
CA HIS A 383 21.20 13.38 -4.03
C HIS A 383 22.29 13.10 -2.98
N TRP A 384 23.51 12.85 -3.43
CA TRP A 384 24.66 12.62 -2.56
C TRP A 384 25.90 13.31 -3.11
N GLU A 385 26.54 14.17 -2.31
CA GLU A 385 27.79 14.88 -2.66
C GLU A 385 27.77 15.55 -4.06
N GLY A 386 26.62 16.12 -4.44
CA GLY A 386 26.44 16.79 -5.75
C GLY A 386 26.09 15.86 -6.91
N ASN A 387 26.10 14.54 -6.71
CA ASN A 387 25.62 13.57 -7.68
C ASN A 387 24.15 13.23 -7.43
N THR A 388 23.36 13.14 -8.51
CA THR A 388 21.97 12.69 -8.46
C THR A 388 21.87 11.33 -9.12
N THR A 389 21.43 10.33 -8.37
CA THR A 389 21.17 8.98 -8.87
C THR A 389 19.69 8.64 -8.69
N ILE A 390 19.18 7.71 -9.49
CA ILE A 390 17.84 7.16 -9.28
C ILE A 390 17.95 5.96 -8.35
N GLU A 391 17.06 5.92 -7.36
CA GLU A 391 16.91 4.83 -6.42
C GLU A 391 15.46 4.31 -6.46
N LEU A 392 15.27 3.05 -6.10
CA LEU A 392 13.95 2.46 -5.91
C LEU A 392 13.46 2.68 -4.46
N GLU A 393 12.18 3.01 -4.31
CA GLU A 393 11.47 2.90 -3.03
C GLU A 393 10.50 1.73 -3.11
N LEU A 394 10.80 0.65 -2.38
CA LEU A 394 9.98 -0.55 -2.37
C LEU A 394 8.69 -0.27 -1.60
N VAL A 395 7.56 -0.61 -2.23
CA VAL A 395 6.21 -0.50 -1.66
C VAL A 395 5.54 -1.87 -1.51
N GLY A 396 6.12 -2.92 -2.09
CA GLY A 396 5.64 -4.28 -1.94
C GLY A 396 6.65 -5.30 -2.45
N VAL A 397 6.66 -6.48 -1.83
CA VAL A 397 7.42 -7.64 -2.29
C VAL A 397 6.55 -8.87 -2.19
N ARG A 398 6.80 -9.83 -3.08
CA ARG A 398 6.28 -11.19 -2.93
C ARG A 398 7.33 -12.19 -3.38
N LEU A 399 7.16 -13.44 -2.95
CA LEU A 399 7.94 -14.52 -3.52
C LEU A 399 7.68 -14.58 -5.04
N PRO A 400 8.73 -14.78 -5.86
CA PRO A 400 8.54 -14.92 -7.29
C PRO A 400 7.57 -16.06 -7.52
N VAL A 401 6.52 -15.80 -8.30
CA VAL A 401 5.69 -16.90 -8.77
C VAL A 401 6.60 -17.72 -9.65
N VAL A 402 6.95 -18.92 -9.19
CA VAL A 402 7.50 -19.97 -10.05
C VAL A 402 6.37 -20.30 -11.01
N THR A 403 6.22 -19.46 -12.03
CA THR A 403 5.68 -19.92 -13.28
C THR A 403 6.69 -20.98 -13.67
N SER A 404 6.32 -22.24 -13.45
CA SER A 404 6.59 -23.25 -14.44
C SER A 404 6.02 -22.68 -15.74
N LYS A 405 6.78 -21.77 -16.37
CA LYS A 405 6.80 -21.67 -17.80
C LYS A 405 7.08 -23.11 -18.20
N VAL A 406 6.00 -23.80 -18.57
CA VAL A 406 6.05 -24.81 -19.60
C VAL A 406 6.50 -24.05 -20.84
N THR A 407 7.75 -23.60 -20.85
CA THR A 407 8.54 -23.60 -22.06
C THR A 407 8.62 -25.08 -22.37
N SER A 408 7.73 -25.51 -23.27
CA SER A 408 7.70 -26.83 -23.85
C SER A 408 8.97 -27.04 -24.66
N THR A 409 10.07 -27.22 -23.96
CA THR A 409 11.28 -27.89 -24.40
C THR A 409 11.76 -28.71 -23.22
N SER A 410 10.92 -29.65 -22.75
CA SER A 410 11.47 -30.81 -22.07
C SER A 410 12.31 -31.54 -23.12
N THR A 411 13.62 -31.50 -22.99
CA THR A 411 14.55 -32.34 -23.76
C THR A 411 14.29 -33.79 -23.36
N THR A 412 13.29 -34.41 -23.96
CA THR A 412 13.05 -35.85 -23.82
C THR A 412 14.04 -36.58 -24.72
N LYS A 413 15.09 -37.15 -24.14
CA LYS A 413 15.96 -38.06 -24.88
C LYS A 413 15.18 -39.36 -25.13
N LYS A 414 15.11 -39.81 -26.38
CA LYS A 414 14.47 -41.09 -26.77
C LYS A 414 15.47 -41.94 -27.51
N ALA A 415 15.45 -43.24 -27.27
CA ALA A 415 16.26 -44.21 -28.00
C ALA A 415 15.51 -45.54 -28.13
N GLU A 416 15.92 -46.33 -29.11
CA GLU A 416 15.54 -47.73 -29.22
C GLU A 416 16.75 -48.60 -28.92
N PHE A 417 16.53 -49.73 -28.25
CA PHE A 417 17.60 -50.67 -27.96
C PHE A 417 17.08 -52.10 -27.95
N TYR A 418 18.00 -53.05 -28.13
CA TYR A 418 17.72 -54.48 -28.07
C TYR A 418 18.31 -55.06 -26.79
N TYR A 419 17.51 -55.88 -26.09
CA TYR A 419 17.95 -56.62 -24.92
C TYR A 419 17.32 -58.02 -24.95
N ASN A 420 18.14 -59.07 -24.83
CA ASN A 420 17.72 -60.47 -24.95
C ASN A 420 16.85 -60.74 -26.20
N GLN A 421 17.32 -60.29 -27.37
CA GLN A 421 16.63 -60.42 -28.68
C GLN A 421 15.24 -59.76 -28.76
N ARG A 422 14.87 -58.91 -27.79
CA ARG A 422 13.61 -58.12 -27.80
C ARG A 422 13.91 -56.64 -27.99
N ARG A 423 13.07 -55.97 -28.78
CA ARG A 423 13.16 -54.52 -29.03
C ARG A 423 12.45 -53.74 -27.92
N TYR A 424 13.10 -52.72 -27.39
CA TYR A 424 12.54 -51.81 -26.40
C TYR A 424 12.68 -50.38 -26.88
N THR A 425 11.77 -49.52 -26.42
CA THR A 425 11.89 -48.06 -26.55
C THR A 425 12.12 -47.47 -25.17
N CYS A 426 13.05 -46.52 -25.04
CA CYS A 426 13.26 -45.81 -23.79
C CYS A 426 13.22 -44.29 -23.99
N SER A 427 12.79 -43.60 -22.94
CA SER A 427 12.77 -42.15 -22.89
C SER A 427 13.18 -41.64 -21.52
N PHE A 428 14.04 -40.64 -21.47
CA PHE A 428 14.38 -39.93 -20.24
C PHE A 428 13.77 -38.53 -20.24
N TRP A 429 13.01 -38.24 -19.19
CA TRP A 429 12.29 -36.99 -19.01
C TRP A 429 13.07 -36.16 -18.00
N GLU A 430 13.94 -35.27 -18.49
CA GLU A 430 14.82 -34.44 -17.64
C GLU A 430 14.04 -33.63 -16.60
N SER A 431 12.86 -33.09 -16.98
CA SER A 431 11.98 -32.33 -16.09
C SER A 431 11.37 -33.15 -14.95
N LEU A 432 11.22 -34.47 -15.14
CA LEU A 432 10.66 -35.39 -14.14
C LEU A 432 11.74 -36.27 -13.49
N ASN A 433 12.98 -36.15 -13.96
CA ASN A 433 14.10 -37.03 -13.61
C ASN A 433 13.72 -38.52 -13.70
N GLU A 434 12.93 -38.88 -14.73
CA GLU A 434 12.27 -40.18 -14.86
C GLU A 434 12.69 -40.90 -16.15
N LEU A 435 13.12 -42.15 -16.01
CA LEU A 435 13.37 -43.08 -17.11
C LEU A 435 12.13 -43.95 -17.34
N ARG A 436 11.68 -44.02 -18.60
CA ARG A 436 10.63 -44.95 -19.03
C ARG A 436 11.18 -45.93 -20.04
N ILE A 437 10.89 -47.22 -19.86
CA ILE A 437 11.26 -48.30 -20.79
C ILE A 437 9.97 -49.02 -21.17
N ARG A 438 9.68 -49.12 -22.47
CA ARG A 438 8.49 -49.79 -23.00
C ARG A 438 8.88 -51.01 -23.82
N ASN A 439 8.24 -52.15 -23.53
CA ASN A 439 8.39 -53.39 -24.29
C ASN A 439 7.41 -53.45 -25.49
N PRO A 440 7.56 -54.43 -26.40
CA PRO A 440 6.65 -54.60 -27.55
C PRO A 440 5.19 -54.86 -27.15
N GLU A 441 4.96 -55.47 -25.99
CA GLU A 441 3.63 -55.77 -25.45
C GLU A 441 2.95 -54.54 -24.80
N GLY A 442 3.57 -53.36 -24.85
CA GLY A 442 2.99 -52.09 -24.39
C GLY A 442 3.11 -51.82 -22.88
N LYS A 443 3.75 -52.71 -22.11
CA LYS A 443 4.09 -52.47 -20.70
C LYS A 443 5.23 -51.46 -20.60
N VAL A 444 5.08 -50.53 -19.67
CA VAL A 444 6.04 -49.46 -19.37
C VAL A 444 6.57 -49.65 -17.96
N LEU A 445 7.90 -49.68 -17.84
CA LEU A 445 8.63 -49.57 -16.60
C LEU A 445 9.04 -48.11 -16.41
N ALA A 446 8.50 -47.42 -15.41
CA ALA A 446 8.83 -46.04 -15.06
C ALA A 446 9.67 -46.00 -13.76
N ILE A 447 10.77 -45.25 -13.78
CA ILE A 447 11.79 -45.26 -12.73
C ILE A 447 12.29 -43.84 -12.51
N GLN A 448 12.17 -43.33 -11.29
CA GLN A 448 12.81 -42.07 -10.92
C GLN A 448 14.28 -42.30 -10.56
N LYS A 449 15.17 -41.41 -11.00
CA LYS A 449 16.60 -41.51 -10.75
C LYS A 449 16.88 -41.55 -9.24
N GLY A 450 17.65 -42.56 -8.79
CA GLY A 450 18.01 -42.77 -7.38
C GLY A 450 17.05 -43.69 -6.62
N GLN A 451 15.89 -44.05 -7.18
CA GLN A 451 14.93 -44.94 -6.54
C GLN A 451 15.25 -46.42 -6.80
N ARG A 452 15.01 -47.27 -5.80
CA ARG A 452 15.16 -48.74 -5.89
C ARG A 452 13.87 -49.46 -6.26
N ILE A 453 12.76 -48.74 -6.30
CA ILE A 453 11.43 -49.23 -6.71
C ILE A 453 11.02 -48.48 -7.98
N GLY A 454 10.50 -49.21 -8.96
CA GLY A 454 9.91 -48.67 -10.18
C GLY A 454 8.46 -49.14 -10.34
N LEU A 455 7.72 -48.50 -11.23
CA LEU A 455 6.33 -48.84 -11.54
C LEU A 455 6.25 -49.56 -12.89
N LEU A 456 5.69 -50.76 -12.92
CA LEU A 456 5.51 -51.56 -14.13
C LEU A 456 4.02 -51.77 -14.44
N GLY A 457 3.55 -51.26 -15.58
CA GLY A 457 2.16 -51.41 -16.01
C GLY A 457 1.93 -50.95 -17.44
N THR A 458 0.73 -51.21 -17.99
CA THR A 458 0.29 -50.65 -19.28
C THR A 458 -0.31 -49.24 -19.11
N LYS A 459 -0.94 -48.99 -17.95
CA LYS A 459 -1.43 -47.68 -17.49
C LYS A 459 -0.89 -47.40 -16.08
N ARG A 460 -0.90 -46.12 -15.68
CA ARG A 460 -0.39 -45.70 -14.35
C ARG A 460 -1.25 -46.24 -13.20
N GLU A 461 -2.56 -46.34 -13.42
CA GLU A 461 -3.55 -46.84 -12.45
C GLU A 461 -3.38 -48.33 -12.15
N ASP A 462 -2.86 -49.12 -13.11
CA ASP A 462 -2.66 -50.57 -12.98
C ASP A 462 -1.20 -50.95 -12.71
N ALA A 463 -0.34 -49.97 -12.46
CA ALA A 463 1.09 -50.20 -12.34
C ALA A 463 1.45 -50.86 -10.99
N LYS A 464 2.21 -51.95 -11.06
CA LYS A 464 2.72 -52.65 -9.87
C LYS A 464 4.11 -52.14 -9.52
N GLU A 465 4.36 -51.98 -8.23
CA GLU A 465 5.71 -51.70 -7.74
C GLU A 465 6.62 -52.92 -7.95
N VAL A 466 7.78 -52.67 -8.55
CA VAL A 466 8.81 -53.69 -8.80
C VAL A 466 10.15 -53.21 -8.28
N ASN A 467 10.91 -54.11 -7.66
CA ASN A 467 12.26 -53.80 -7.23
C ASN A 467 13.21 -53.82 -8.44
N VAL A 468 13.70 -52.64 -8.82
CA VAL A 468 14.47 -52.45 -10.04
C VAL A 468 15.95 -52.84 -9.91
N THR A 469 16.42 -53.18 -8.71
CA THR A 469 17.80 -53.64 -8.49
C THR A 469 17.98 -55.14 -8.76
N LYS A 470 16.88 -55.88 -8.97
CA LYS A 470 16.91 -57.33 -9.25
C LYS A 470 16.72 -57.62 -10.76
N PRO A 471 17.22 -58.77 -11.27
CA PRO A 471 16.86 -59.25 -12.59
C PRO A 471 15.33 -59.47 -12.72
N PRO A 472 14.73 -59.19 -13.89
CA PRO A 472 15.39 -58.76 -15.14
C PRO A 472 15.60 -57.24 -15.27
N TYR A 473 15.21 -56.43 -14.27
CA TYR A 473 15.11 -54.98 -14.41
C TYR A 473 16.46 -54.27 -14.39
N TYR A 474 17.37 -54.61 -13.48
CA TYR A 474 18.65 -53.91 -13.35
C TYR A 474 19.50 -53.94 -14.64
N PRO A 475 19.70 -55.11 -15.29
CA PRO A 475 20.42 -55.16 -16.58
C PRO A 475 19.68 -54.43 -17.71
N LEU A 476 18.34 -54.50 -17.74
CA LEU A 476 17.50 -53.81 -18.73
C LEU A 476 17.64 -52.29 -18.63
N ILE A 477 17.66 -51.76 -17.40
CA ILE A 477 17.85 -50.33 -17.12
C ILE A 477 19.23 -49.88 -17.57
N LYS A 478 20.27 -50.67 -17.28
CA LYS A 478 21.64 -50.35 -17.71
C LYS A 478 21.76 -50.27 -19.24
N ALA A 479 21.09 -51.17 -19.97
CA ALA A 479 21.02 -51.13 -21.42
C ALA A 479 20.27 -49.88 -21.94
N ALA A 480 19.15 -49.52 -21.32
CA ALA A 480 18.39 -48.32 -21.67
C ALA A 480 19.17 -47.02 -21.42
N THR A 481 19.85 -46.91 -20.27
CA THR A 481 20.68 -45.75 -19.91
C THR A 481 21.85 -45.57 -20.89
N ARG A 482 22.48 -46.67 -21.31
CA ARG A 482 23.54 -46.65 -22.33
C ARG A 482 23.02 -46.18 -23.69
N ALA A 483 21.85 -46.67 -24.11
CA ALA A 483 21.22 -46.27 -25.36
C ALA A 483 20.85 -44.77 -25.39
N LEU A 484 20.55 -44.18 -24.23
CA LEU A 484 20.25 -42.75 -24.08
C LEU A 484 21.50 -41.87 -23.88
N GLY A 485 22.70 -42.46 -23.82
CA GLY A 485 23.94 -41.72 -23.54
C GLY A 485 24.00 -41.11 -22.15
N LEU A 486 23.35 -41.77 -21.16
CA LEU A 486 23.26 -41.31 -19.76
C LEU A 486 24.21 -42.10 -18.82
N SER A 487 25.05 -42.97 -19.38
CA SER A 487 25.92 -43.93 -18.67
C SER A 487 27.20 -43.31 -18.15
#